data_AF-A0A133UY28-F1
#
_entry.id   AF-A0A133UY28-F1
#
_cell.length_a   1.000
_cell.length_b   1.000
_cell.length_c   1.000
_cell.angle_alpha   90.00
_cell.angle_beta   90.00
_cell.angle_gamma   90.00
#
_symmetry.space_group_name_H-M   'P 1'
#
loop_
_entity.id
_entity.type
_entity.pdbx_description
1 polymer ?
#
loop_
_entity_poly.entity_id
_entity_poly.type
_entity_poly.pdbx_seq_one_letter_code
_entity_poly.pdbx_strand_id
1 'polypeptide(L)'
;MLVGSRTNEYFDELFKELKKSLGGQLHYLFAKEEHKPPEYRVLKSFVTDKLQQYKTVFNRYFYRIAKLDHGVPIACKRYGLEHNNNPIERYNGDIKQRDKVMRNFKNYESADTFLNLRRTIYNHVRPHQSLGSIAPACDAFSIFFKWV
;
A
#
# COMPACT_ATOMS: atom_id res chain seq x y z
N MET A 1 12.39 -5.97 -15.53
CA MET A 1 12.27 -6.95 -14.43
C MET A 1 13.32 -6.62 -13.38
N LEU A 2 12.95 -5.87 -12.34
CA LEU A 2 13.68 -5.92 -11.08
C LEU A 2 12.70 -6.53 -10.09
N VAL A 3 12.60 -7.85 -10.11
CA VAL A 3 12.24 -8.55 -8.87
C VAL A 3 13.49 -8.35 -8.03
N GLY A 4 13.54 -7.24 -7.29
CA GLY A 4 14.54 -7.03 -6.25
C GLY A 4 14.60 -8.33 -5.47
N SER A 5 15.80 -8.85 -5.27
CA SER A 5 16.02 -10.06 -4.50
C SER A 5 15.14 -9.98 -3.25
N ARG A 6 14.41 -11.06 -2.91
CA ARG A 6 13.54 -11.14 -1.71
C ARG A 6 14.38 -11.17 -0.41
N THR A 7 15.45 -10.40 -0.38
CA THR A 7 16.41 -10.29 0.69
C THR A 7 15.90 -9.29 1.71
N ASN A 8 16.36 -9.43 2.94
CA ASN A 8 15.90 -8.59 4.03
C ASN A 8 16.32 -7.12 3.85
N GLU A 9 17.45 -6.85 3.17
CA GLU A 9 17.92 -5.48 2.91
C GLU A 9 16.96 -4.72 2.00
N TYR A 10 16.41 -5.38 0.98
CA TYR A 10 15.45 -4.75 0.07
C TYR A 10 14.18 -4.30 0.81
N PHE A 11 13.62 -5.17 1.66
CA PHE A 11 12.46 -4.81 2.46
C PHE A 11 12.78 -3.70 3.47
N ASP A 12 13.98 -3.70 4.04
CA ASP A 12 14.39 -2.65 4.98
C ASP A 12 14.46 -1.27 4.31
N GLU A 13 15.13 -1.16 3.16
CA GLU A 13 15.18 0.09 2.39
C GLU A 13 13.78 0.51 1.91
N LEU A 14 12.94 -0.43 1.47
CA LEU A 14 11.55 -0.15 1.10
C LEU A 14 10.77 0.49 2.27
N PHE A 15 10.86 -0.08 3.47
CA PHE A 15 10.13 0.44 4.63
C PHE A 15 10.72 1.75 5.16
N LYS A 16 12.01 1.98 4.96
CA LYS A 16 12.69 3.24 5.28
C LYS A 16 12.20 4.37 4.37
N GLU A 17 12.07 4.13 3.07
CA GLU A 17 11.44 5.06 2.13
C GLU A 17 9.97 5.31 2.48
N LEU A 18 9.23 4.25 2.81
CA LEU A 18 7.84 4.34 3.24
C LEU A 18 7.68 5.17 4.51
N LYS A 19 8.60 5.04 5.47
CA LYS A 19 8.64 5.87 6.68
C LYS A 19 8.95 7.32 6.37
N LYS A 20 9.83 7.60 5.41
CA LYS A 20 10.12 8.97 4.96
C LYS A 20 8.88 9.63 4.34
N SER A 21 8.11 8.88 3.55
CA SER A 21 6.91 9.42 2.89
C SER A 21 5.70 9.55 3.84
N LEU A 22 5.44 8.55 4.68
CA LEU A 22 4.22 8.47 5.50
C LEU A 22 4.41 8.77 6.98
N GLY A 23 5.65 8.74 7.47
CA GLY A 23 5.94 8.76 8.90
C GLY A 23 5.30 9.95 9.60
N GLY A 24 5.43 11.16 9.04
CA GLY A 24 4.82 12.36 9.61
C GLY A 24 3.29 12.27 9.75
N GLN A 25 2.61 11.71 8.76
CA GLN A 25 1.15 11.54 8.80
C GLN A 25 0.74 10.50 9.84
N LEU A 26 1.45 9.37 9.93
CA LEU A 26 1.18 8.34 10.92
C LEU A 26 1.45 8.83 12.35
N HIS A 27 2.53 9.58 12.56
CA HIS A 27 2.83 10.19 13.85
C HIS A 27 1.76 11.20 14.27
N TYR A 28 1.27 12.02 13.34
CA TYR A 28 0.17 12.95 13.62
C TYR A 28 -1.12 12.22 14.03
N LEU A 29 -1.48 11.15 13.33
CA LEU A 29 -2.64 10.34 13.68
C LEU A 29 -2.46 9.62 15.02
N PHE A 30 -1.26 9.10 15.29
CA PHE A 30 -0.94 8.47 16.56
C PHE A 30 -1.03 9.46 17.73
N ALA A 31 -0.46 10.66 17.59
CA ALA A 31 -0.48 11.70 18.61
C ALA A 31 -1.92 12.13 18.98
N LYS A 32 -2.83 12.16 17.99
CA LYS A 32 -4.26 12.40 18.24
C LYS A 32 -4.90 11.33 19.11
N GLU A 33 -4.46 10.08 19.01
CA GLU A 33 -5.03 8.93 19.73
C GLU A 33 -4.25 8.60 21.02
N GLU A 34 -3.11 9.25 21.27
CA GLU A 34 -2.18 8.92 22.35
C GLU A 34 -2.81 9.07 23.75
N HIS A 35 -3.70 10.05 23.91
CA HIS A 35 -4.44 10.30 25.15
C HIS A 35 -5.38 9.15 25.54
N LYS A 36 -5.77 8.28 24.59
CA LYS A 36 -6.67 7.15 24.85
C LYS A 36 -5.89 5.95 25.39
N PRO A 37 -6.54 5.08 26.19
CA PRO A 37 -5.95 3.80 26.58
C PRO A 37 -5.64 2.96 25.32
N PRO A 38 -4.57 2.15 25.32
CA PRO A 38 -4.15 1.37 24.13
C PRO A 38 -5.27 0.55 23.46
N GLU A 39 -6.19 0.00 24.26
CA GLU A 39 -7.32 -0.82 23.80
C GLU A 39 -8.28 -0.05 22.89
N TYR A 40 -8.46 1.25 23.13
CA TYR A 40 -9.40 2.10 22.40
C TYR A 40 -8.75 2.95 21.31
N ARG A 41 -7.43 2.81 21.10
CA ARG A 41 -6.72 3.58 20.07
C ARG A 41 -7.10 3.10 18.67
N VAL A 42 -7.59 4.02 17.85
CA VAL A 42 -7.89 3.76 16.45
C VAL A 42 -6.67 4.08 15.60
N LEU A 43 -5.77 3.10 15.51
CA LEU A 43 -4.57 3.19 14.68
C LEU A 43 -4.85 2.75 13.24
N LYS A 44 -4.07 3.29 12.29
CA LYS A 44 -4.13 2.84 10.90
C LYS A 44 -3.53 1.45 10.75
N SER A 45 -4.20 0.62 9.95
CA SER A 45 -3.82 -0.77 9.71
C SER A 45 -3.15 -0.92 8.35
N PHE A 46 -2.04 -1.65 8.32
CA PHE A 46 -1.37 -2.14 7.12
C PHE A 46 -1.82 -3.56 6.86
N VAL A 47 -2.19 -3.86 5.62
CA VAL A 47 -2.62 -5.21 5.21
C VAL A 47 -1.55 -5.81 4.31
N THR A 48 -1.07 -7.01 4.65
CA THR A 48 0.03 -7.67 3.94
C THR A 48 -0.25 -9.15 3.65
N ASP A 49 0.42 -9.68 2.64
CA ASP A 49 0.44 -11.11 2.32
C ASP A 49 1.22 -11.90 3.40
N LYS A 50 1.22 -13.24 3.32
CA LYS A 50 1.84 -14.17 4.29
C LYS A 50 3.38 -14.19 4.29
N LEU A 51 4.01 -13.28 3.55
CA LEU A 51 5.47 -13.24 3.45
C LEU A 51 6.09 -12.63 4.71
N GLN A 52 6.82 -13.44 5.47
CA GLN A 52 7.33 -13.11 6.81
C GLN A 52 8.19 -11.83 6.85
N GLN A 53 8.91 -11.52 5.77
CA GLN A 53 9.74 -10.31 5.66
C GLN A 53 8.94 -9.03 5.95
N TYR A 54 7.69 -8.94 5.46
CA TYR A 54 6.84 -7.79 5.75
C TYR A 54 6.58 -7.63 7.24
N LYS A 55 6.30 -8.73 7.94
CA LYS A 55 6.06 -8.70 9.39
C LYS A 55 7.31 -8.27 10.16
N THR A 56 8.47 -8.83 9.79
CA THR A 56 9.75 -8.50 10.45
C THR A 56 10.08 -7.03 10.32
N VAL A 57 10.02 -6.49 9.11
CA VAL A 57 10.41 -5.10 8.85
C VAL A 57 9.34 -4.11 9.32
N PHE A 58 8.06 -4.44 9.21
CA PHE A 58 6.98 -3.65 9.80
C PHE A 58 7.18 -3.44 11.30
N ASN A 59 7.49 -4.53 12.02
CA ASN A 59 7.71 -4.47 13.46
C ASN A 59 8.89 -3.57 13.83
N ARG A 60 9.90 -3.46 12.96
CA ARG A 60 11.04 -2.57 13.18
C ARG A 60 10.67 -1.09 13.06
N TYR A 61 9.82 -0.73 12.10
CA TYR A 61 9.57 0.68 11.77
C TYR A 61 8.26 1.25 12.30
N PHE A 62 7.19 0.45 12.37
CA PHE A 62 5.82 0.94 12.51
C PHE A 62 5.04 0.35 13.70
N TYR A 63 5.58 -0.64 14.43
CA TYR A 63 4.83 -1.37 15.46
C TYR A 63 4.15 -0.50 16.53
N ARG A 64 4.75 0.65 16.86
CA ARG A 64 4.23 1.57 17.89
C ARG A 64 3.10 2.46 17.39
N ILE A 65 3.10 2.77 16.09
CA ILE A 65 2.29 3.84 15.51
C ILE A 65 1.18 3.31 14.58
N ALA A 66 1.26 2.05 14.17
CA ALA A 66 0.32 1.42 13.26
C ALA A 66 0.09 -0.06 13.61
N LYS A 67 -1.01 -0.62 13.13
CA LYS A 67 -1.34 -2.05 13.24
C LYS A 67 -0.97 -2.78 11.95
N LEU A 68 -0.64 -4.06 12.05
CA LEU A 68 -0.40 -4.94 10.90
C LEU A 68 -1.41 -6.08 10.92
N ASP A 69 -2.19 -6.19 9.85
CA ASP A 69 -2.91 -7.40 9.52
C ASP A 69 -2.09 -8.22 8.52
N HIS A 70 -1.61 -9.37 8.97
CA HIS A 70 -0.64 -10.18 8.25
C HIS A 70 -1.25 -11.49 7.77
N GLY A 71 -1.08 -11.77 6.48
CA GLY A 71 -1.48 -13.04 5.89
C GLY A 71 -2.91 -13.07 5.37
N VAL A 72 -3.43 -11.91 4.94
CA VAL A 72 -4.77 -11.78 4.37
C VAL A 72 -4.87 -12.58 3.06
N PRO A 73 -5.75 -13.60 2.97
CA PRO A 73 -5.88 -14.43 1.77
C PRO A 73 -6.46 -13.69 0.56
N ILE A 74 -6.24 -14.27 -0.64
CA ILE A 74 -6.67 -13.74 -1.95
C ILE A 74 -8.20 -13.79 -2.14
N ALA A 75 -8.91 -14.72 -1.48
CA ALA A 75 -10.33 -14.98 -1.72
C ALA A 75 -11.15 -14.91 -0.41
N CYS A 76 -11.46 -13.70 0.05
CA CYS A 76 -11.94 -13.49 1.43
C CYS A 76 -13.43 -13.16 1.60
N LYS A 77 -14.26 -13.16 0.55
CA LYS A 77 -15.71 -13.01 0.75
C LYS A 77 -16.37 -14.26 1.35
N ARG A 78 -15.74 -15.44 1.27
CA ARG A 78 -16.31 -16.71 1.75
C ARG A 78 -16.10 -16.96 3.26
N TYR A 79 -15.16 -16.26 3.90
CA TYR A 79 -14.70 -16.56 5.27
C TYR A 79 -14.86 -15.41 6.28
N GLY A 80 -15.59 -14.35 5.95
CA GLY A 80 -15.94 -13.27 6.90
C GLY A 80 -14.79 -12.37 7.35
N LEU A 81 -13.68 -12.33 6.61
CA LEU A 81 -12.54 -11.44 6.90
C LEU A 81 -12.81 -10.03 6.36
N GLU A 82 -12.44 -9.01 7.14
CA GLU A 82 -12.72 -7.58 6.88
C GLU A 82 -12.00 -7.00 5.65
N HIS A 83 -10.89 -7.63 5.23
CA HIS A 83 -10.01 -7.09 4.20
C HIS A 83 -10.02 -7.93 2.91
N ASN A 84 -10.09 -7.24 1.76
CA ASN A 84 -10.16 -7.83 0.43
C ASN A 84 -8.95 -7.40 -0.42
N ASN A 85 -8.19 -8.35 -0.96
CA ASN A 85 -7.02 -8.12 -1.82
C ASN A 85 -7.40 -7.83 -3.29
N ASN A 86 -8.67 -8.01 -3.68
CA ASN A 86 -9.13 -7.77 -5.06
C ASN A 86 -8.84 -6.36 -5.61
N PRO A 87 -8.97 -5.26 -4.83
CA PRO A 87 -8.67 -3.92 -5.33
C PRO A 87 -7.21 -3.77 -5.76
N ILE A 88 -6.27 -4.34 -5.01
CA ILE A 88 -4.85 -4.26 -5.34
C ILE A 88 -4.48 -5.20 -6.49
N GLU A 89 -5.08 -6.39 -6.57
CA GLU A 89 -4.91 -7.26 -7.75
C GLU A 89 -5.44 -6.60 -9.02
N ARG A 90 -6.58 -5.88 -8.93
CA ARG A 90 -7.13 -5.10 -10.06
C ARG A 90 -6.18 -3.99 -10.47
N TYR A 91 -5.64 -3.22 -9.51
CA TYR A 91 -4.66 -2.17 -9.79
C TYR A 91 -3.40 -2.72 -10.48
N ASN A 92 -2.88 -3.85 -9.99
CA ASN A 92 -1.73 -4.54 -10.58
C ASN A 92 -2.03 -5.07 -11.99
N GLY A 93 -3.24 -5.58 -12.21
CA GLY A 93 -3.74 -5.99 -13.52
C GLY A 93 -3.76 -4.83 -14.52
N ASP A 94 -4.27 -3.67 -14.11
CA ASP A 94 -4.29 -2.45 -14.91
C ASP A 94 -2.87 -1.99 -15.33
N ILE A 95 -1.87 -2.13 -14.44
CA ILE A 95 -0.46 -1.84 -14.76
C ILE A 95 0.09 -2.87 -15.74
N LYS A 96 -0.08 -4.17 -15.47
CA LYS A 96 0.40 -5.25 -16.34
C LYS A 96 -0.19 -5.18 -17.75
N GLN A 97 -1.48 -4.85 -17.87
CA GLN A 97 -2.10 -4.64 -19.18
C GLN A 97 -1.44 -3.50 -19.95
N ARG A 98 -1.06 -2.41 -19.27
CA ARG A 98 -0.38 -1.28 -19.92
C ARG A 98 1.04 -1.58 -20.31
N ASP A 99 1.79 -2.25 -19.44
CA ASP A 99 3.13 -2.75 -19.76
C ASP A 99 3.09 -3.66 -21.01
N LYS A 100 2.11 -4.57 -21.09
CA LYS A 100 1.89 -5.42 -22.27
C LYS A 100 1.60 -4.63 -23.53
N VAL A 101 0.67 -3.66 -23.48
CA VAL A 101 0.30 -2.84 -24.65
C VAL A 101 1.46 -1.98 -25.13
N MET A 102 2.28 -1.44 -24.21
CA MET A 102 3.45 -0.63 -24.54
C MET A 102 4.67 -1.47 -24.96
N ARG A 103 4.57 -2.81 -24.92
CA ARG A 103 5.66 -3.75 -25.22
C ARG A 103 6.88 -3.53 -24.33
N ASN A 104 6.63 -3.48 -23.01
CA ASN A 104 7.60 -3.27 -21.95
C ASN A 104 8.20 -1.86 -21.90
N PHE A 105 8.63 -1.47 -20.71
CA PHE A 105 9.45 -0.25 -20.54
C PHE A 105 10.87 -0.49 -21.07
N LYS A 106 11.34 0.43 -21.92
CA LYS A 106 12.66 0.34 -22.55
C LYS A 106 13.81 0.73 -21.62
N ASN A 107 13.55 1.58 -20.63
CA ASN A 107 14.53 2.02 -19.64
C ASN A 107 13.85 2.29 -18.28
N TYR A 108 14.64 2.35 -17.21
CA TYR A 108 14.14 2.55 -15.85
C TYR A 108 13.43 3.90 -15.67
N GLU A 109 14.00 4.97 -16.22
CA GLU A 109 13.47 6.33 -16.10
C GLU A 109 12.08 6.47 -16.72
N SER A 110 11.85 5.84 -17.88
CA SER A 110 10.53 5.80 -18.50
C SER A 110 9.52 4.98 -17.68
N ALA A 111 9.97 3.91 -17.03
CA ALA A 111 9.12 3.11 -16.14
C ALA A 111 8.72 3.92 -14.91
N ASP A 112 9.67 4.57 -14.26
CA ASP A 112 9.43 5.40 -13.08
C ASP A 112 8.50 6.57 -13.39
N THR A 113 8.79 7.32 -14.46
CA THR A 113 7.97 8.46 -14.90
C THR A 113 6.54 8.02 -15.24
N PHE A 114 6.39 6.88 -15.94
CA PHE A 114 5.07 6.35 -16.28
C PHE A 114 4.28 5.90 -15.04
N LEU A 115 4.92 5.19 -14.11
CA LEU A 115 4.26 4.74 -12.88
C LEU A 115 3.86 5.93 -12.00
N ASN A 116 4.70 6.95 -11.91
CA ASN A 116 4.38 8.20 -11.19
C ASN A 116 3.19 8.93 -11.82
N LEU A 117 3.20 9.13 -13.15
CA LEU A 117 2.08 9.74 -13.86
C LEU A 117 0.79 8.93 -13.69
N ARG A 118 0.89 7.60 -13.80
CA ARG A 118 -0.24 6.67 -13.62
C ARG A 118 -0.83 6.80 -12.22
N ARG A 119 0.01 6.89 -11.19
CA ARG A 119 -0.41 7.08 -9.80
C ARG A 119 -1.16 8.39 -9.62
N THR A 120 -0.66 9.48 -10.21
CA THR A 120 -1.32 10.78 -10.20
C THR A 120 -2.70 10.72 -10.89
N ILE A 121 -2.77 10.13 -12.09
CA ILE A 121 -4.03 9.97 -12.83
C ILE A 121 -5.03 9.11 -12.03
N TYR A 122 -4.56 8.02 -11.44
CA TYR A 122 -5.42 7.12 -10.65
C TYR A 122 -5.98 7.82 -9.41
N ASN A 123 -5.16 8.59 -8.70
CA ASN A 123 -5.55 9.22 -7.44
C ASN A 123 -6.39 10.50 -7.62
N HIS A 124 -6.14 11.26 -8.70
CA HIS A 124 -6.69 12.62 -8.84
C HIS A 124 -7.61 12.81 -10.05
N VAL A 125 -7.50 11.97 -11.08
CA VAL A 125 -8.22 12.20 -12.35
C VAL A 125 -9.30 11.14 -12.59
N ARG A 126 -9.07 9.89 -12.20
CA ARG A 126 -10.03 8.80 -12.45
C ARG A 126 -11.15 8.81 -11.40
N PRO A 127 -12.41 9.10 -11.76
CA PRO A 127 -13.51 8.96 -10.85
C PRO A 127 -13.73 7.47 -10.57
N HIS A 128 -13.76 7.10 -9.29
CA HIS A 128 -14.06 5.72 -8.90
C HIS A 128 -15.56 5.56 -8.71
N GLN A 129 -16.20 4.74 -9.56
CA GLN A 129 -17.63 4.43 -9.43
C GLN A 129 -17.98 3.78 -8.09
N SER A 130 -17.01 3.10 -7.44
CA SER A 130 -17.17 2.54 -6.10
C SER A 130 -17.13 3.58 -4.97
N LEU A 131 -16.74 4.83 -5.26
CA LEU A 131 -16.63 5.96 -4.32
C LEU A 131 -17.57 7.11 -4.74
N GLY A 132 -18.71 6.79 -5.38
CA GLY A 132 -19.68 7.81 -5.79
C GLY A 132 -19.19 8.76 -6.89
N SER A 133 -18.24 8.33 -7.74
CA SER A 133 -17.62 9.13 -8.80
C SER A 133 -16.67 10.24 -8.31
N ILE A 134 -16.19 10.14 -7.08
CA ILE A 134 -15.18 11.03 -6.52
C ILE A 134 -13.77 10.45 -6.78
N ALA A 135 -12.77 11.32 -6.91
CA ALA A 135 -11.37 10.90 -7.03
C ALA A 135 -10.88 10.27 -5.71
N PRO A 136 -10.11 9.17 -5.72
CA PRO A 136 -9.69 8.45 -4.52
C PRO A 136 -9.01 9.31 -3.45
N ALA A 137 -8.24 10.33 -3.88
CA ALA A 137 -7.55 11.24 -2.97
C ALA A 137 -8.51 12.10 -2.12
N CYS A 138 -9.73 12.33 -2.59
CA CYS A 138 -10.71 13.15 -1.87
C CYS A 138 -11.48 12.36 -0.80
N ASP A 139 -11.56 11.03 -0.90
CA ASP A 139 -12.44 10.23 -0.04
C ASP A 139 -11.70 9.36 0.99
N ALA A 140 -10.42 8.99 0.77
CA ALA A 140 -9.75 8.12 1.73
C ALA A 140 -8.24 8.38 1.90
N PHE A 141 -7.93 8.83 3.11
CA PHE A 141 -6.71 8.57 3.88
C PHE A 141 -6.54 7.05 4.20
N SER A 142 -6.74 6.19 3.19
CA SER A 142 -6.44 4.76 3.23
C SER A 142 -5.34 4.51 2.22
N ILE A 143 -4.14 4.70 2.73
CA ILE A 143 -2.91 4.40 2.04
C ILE A 143 -2.80 2.86 1.94
N PHE A 144 -3.36 2.29 0.88
CA PHE A 144 -3.11 0.90 0.50
C PHE A 144 -1.86 0.85 -0.37
N PHE A 145 -0.71 0.54 0.24
CA PHE A 145 0.52 0.24 -0.48
C PHE A 145 0.73 -1.27 -0.58
N LYS A 146 0.79 -1.80 -1.81
CA LYS A 146 1.57 -2.98 -2.13
C LYS A 146 2.41 -2.64 -3.37
N TRP A 147 3.72 -2.55 -3.19
CA TRP A 147 4.68 -2.56 -4.28
C TRP A 147 5.14 -4.00 -4.50
N VAL A 148 5.09 -4.41 -5.78
CA VAL A 148 5.55 -5.64 -6.48
C VAL A 148 5.92 -6.85 -5.61
#